data_AF-A0A1W6S5H5-F1
#
_entry.id   AF-A0A1W6S5H5-F1
#
_cell.length_a   1.000
_cell.length_b   1.000
_cell.length_c   1.000
_cell.angle_alpha   90.00
_cell.angle_beta   90.00
_cell.angle_gamma   90.00
#
_symmetry.space_group_name_H-M   'P 1'
#
loop_
_entity.id
_entity.type
_entity.pdbx_description
1 polymer ?
#
loop_
_entity_poly.entity_id
_entity_poly.type
_entity_poly.pdbx_seq_one_letter_code
_entity_poly.pdbx_strand_id
1 'polypeptide(L)'
;LRVVIPHFQALYEEGQQGQSTLTQYTRYLTIALGLLNATTVVSLARSGALFNNMCSVPIIPDDNIITILLLIITLTAGTGLIMWMGELVTEKGVGNGMSLLIFTSIVASFPSALGAILTAQGWTIFLGVIAIGIVTVALVIFVEQSQRRVPVQYAKRMVGRRTVGGTNTYIPIKVNMAGVIPVIFASSMLYLPSLLAQFNTPSDGSAPPEWVVWINNYLTSGDHPLYMAVYFLMIVFF
;
A
#
# COMPACT_ATOMS: atom_id res chain seq x y z
N LEU A 1 -5.51 2.83 -13.99
CA LEU A 1 -6.58 3.31 -14.90
C LEU A 1 -6.10 4.39 -15.87
N ARG A 2 -5.33 5.39 -15.44
CA ARG A 2 -4.82 6.47 -16.32
C ARG A 2 -4.02 6.01 -17.55
N VAL A 3 -3.20 4.96 -17.41
CA VAL A 3 -2.36 4.43 -18.51
C VAL A 3 -3.15 3.49 -19.45
N VAL A 4 -4.35 3.06 -19.03
CA VAL A 4 -5.15 2.05 -19.75
C VAL A 4 -6.30 2.70 -20.53
N ILE A 5 -6.81 3.84 -20.04
CA ILE A 5 -7.97 4.52 -20.64
C ILE A 5 -7.52 5.89 -21.18
N PRO A 6 -7.46 6.08 -22.51
CA PRO A 6 -6.95 7.31 -23.13
C PRO A 6 -7.76 8.56 -22.74
N HIS A 7 -9.06 8.41 -22.42
CA HIS A 7 -9.88 9.50 -21.92
C HIS A 7 -9.41 10.06 -20.57
N PHE A 8 -8.96 9.20 -19.64
CA PHE A 8 -8.40 9.66 -18.37
C PHE A 8 -7.01 10.27 -18.51
N GLN A 9 -6.28 9.92 -19.57
CA GLN A 9 -5.03 10.59 -19.91
C GLN A 9 -5.29 12.00 -20.46
N ALA A 10 -6.22 12.14 -21.41
CA ALA A 10 -6.60 13.44 -21.95
C ALA A 10 -7.12 14.38 -20.85
N LEU A 11 -7.98 13.88 -19.96
CA LEU A 11 -8.48 14.64 -18.81
C LEU A 11 -7.36 15.06 -17.85
N TYR A 12 -6.30 14.25 -17.68
CA TYR A 12 -5.14 14.69 -16.90
C TYR A 12 -4.32 15.78 -17.61
N GLU A 13 -4.23 15.71 -18.94
CA GLU A 13 -3.51 16.68 -19.79
C GLU A 13 -4.24 18.03 -19.87
N GLU A 14 -5.53 18.09 -19.57
CA GLU A 14 -6.34 19.33 -19.43
C GLU A 14 -5.93 20.20 -18.22
N GLY A 15 -4.99 19.74 -17.39
CA GLY A 15 -4.39 20.53 -16.32
C GLY A 15 -5.12 20.39 -14.97
N GLN A 16 -5.16 21.48 -14.20
CA GLN A 16 -5.63 21.46 -12.80
C GLN A 16 -7.10 21.03 -12.68
N GLN A 17 -7.93 21.39 -13.66
CA GLN A 17 -9.35 21.07 -13.65
C GLN A 17 -9.59 19.56 -13.82
N GLY A 18 -8.96 18.93 -14.80
CA GLY A 18 -9.13 17.49 -14.99
C GLY A 18 -8.43 16.62 -13.93
N GLN A 19 -7.32 17.10 -13.34
CA GLN A 19 -6.76 16.49 -12.13
C GLN A 19 -7.76 16.47 -10.96
N SER A 20 -8.52 17.56 -10.76
CA SER A 20 -9.55 17.60 -9.72
C SER A 20 -10.68 16.60 -9.97
N THR A 21 -11.10 16.40 -11.24
CA THR A 21 -12.12 15.42 -11.63
C THR A 21 -11.64 13.98 -11.42
N LEU A 22 -10.38 13.67 -11.76
CA LEU A 22 -9.79 12.36 -11.48
C LEU A 22 -9.77 12.06 -9.97
N THR A 23 -9.47 13.07 -9.15
CA THR A 23 -9.50 12.93 -7.69
C THR A 23 -10.92 12.63 -7.21
N GLN A 24 -11.95 13.32 -7.71
CA GLN A 24 -13.34 13.04 -7.36
C GLN A 24 -13.75 11.59 -7.70
N TYR A 25 -13.40 11.09 -8.89
CA TYR A 25 -13.66 9.69 -9.24
C TYR A 25 -12.92 8.71 -8.32
N THR A 26 -11.69 9.03 -7.95
CA THR A 26 -10.91 8.23 -7.00
C THR A 26 -11.55 8.21 -5.61
N ARG A 27 -12.13 9.33 -5.15
CA ARG A 27 -12.88 9.38 -3.88
C ARG A 27 -14.10 8.46 -3.89
N TYR A 28 -14.92 8.55 -4.93
CA TYR A 28 -16.11 7.70 -5.04
C TYR A 28 -15.74 6.20 -5.10
N LEU A 29 -14.71 5.86 -5.87
CA LEU A 29 -14.22 4.49 -5.95
C LEU A 29 -13.67 3.99 -4.61
N THR A 30 -12.95 4.85 -3.87
CA THR A 30 -12.42 4.50 -2.55
C THR A 30 -13.54 4.24 -1.53
N ILE A 31 -14.61 5.05 -1.55
CA ILE A 31 -15.77 4.83 -0.67
C ILE A 31 -16.47 3.50 -1.03
N ALA A 32 -16.66 3.22 -2.31
CA ALA A 32 -17.26 1.96 -2.76
C ALA A 32 -16.41 0.74 -2.35
N LEU A 33 -15.10 0.80 -2.53
CA LEU A 33 -14.17 -0.23 -2.06
C LEU A 33 -14.13 -0.34 -0.54
N GLY A 34 -14.26 0.77 0.18
CA GLY A 34 -14.35 0.82 1.64
C GLY A 34 -15.60 0.12 2.15
N LEU A 35 -16.74 0.34 1.51
CA LEU A 35 -18.00 -0.34 1.84
C LEU A 35 -17.93 -1.85 1.58
N LEU A 36 -17.31 -2.26 0.47
CA LEU A 36 -17.06 -3.67 0.17
C LEU A 36 -16.14 -4.32 1.22
N ASN A 37 -15.04 -3.65 1.57
CA ASN A 37 -14.13 -4.13 2.63
C ASN A 37 -14.81 -4.19 3.99
N ALA A 38 -15.57 -3.16 4.39
CA ALA A 38 -16.29 -3.13 5.65
C ALA A 38 -17.30 -4.28 5.73
N THR A 39 -18.05 -4.55 4.65
CA THR A 39 -18.97 -5.69 4.59
C THR A 39 -18.23 -7.02 4.74
N THR A 40 -17.07 -7.17 4.08
CA THR A 40 -16.25 -8.38 4.17
C THR A 40 -15.76 -8.61 5.59
N VAL A 41 -15.18 -7.59 6.23
CA VAL A 41 -14.72 -7.64 7.63
C VAL A 41 -15.87 -7.99 8.58
N VAL A 42 -17.03 -7.36 8.44
CA VAL A 42 -18.20 -7.65 9.30
C VAL A 42 -18.72 -9.07 9.07
N SER A 43 -18.73 -9.57 7.83
CA SER A 43 -19.14 -10.95 7.52
C SER A 43 -18.18 -12.00 8.10
N LEU A 44 -16.88 -11.74 8.08
CA LEU A 44 -15.87 -12.61 8.71
C LEU A 44 -15.94 -12.55 10.24
N ALA A 45 -16.29 -11.40 10.80
CA ALA A 45 -16.44 -11.24 12.24
C ALA A 45 -17.63 -12.07 12.75
N ARG A 46 -18.71 -12.13 11.95
CA ARG A 46 -19.89 -12.94 12.22
C ARG A 46 -19.61 -14.44 12.15
N SER A 47 -18.82 -14.89 11.18
CA SER A 47 -18.46 -16.32 11.03
C SER A 47 -17.39 -16.79 12.01
N GLY A 48 -16.86 -15.93 12.89
CA GLY A 48 -15.79 -16.26 13.85
C GLY A 48 -14.41 -16.48 13.22
N ALA A 49 -14.33 -16.48 11.89
CA ALA A 49 -13.12 -16.71 11.12
C ALA A 49 -12.06 -15.61 11.29
N LEU A 50 -12.48 -14.38 11.63
CA LEU A 50 -11.56 -13.24 11.82
C LEU A 50 -10.56 -13.43 12.98
N PHE A 51 -10.94 -14.20 14.00
CA PHE A 51 -10.08 -14.52 15.15
C PHE A 51 -9.77 -16.01 15.27
N ASN A 52 -9.89 -16.76 14.17
CA ASN A 52 -9.59 -18.18 14.12
C ASN A 52 -10.39 -18.98 15.18
N ASN A 53 -11.66 -18.61 15.41
CA ASN A 53 -12.54 -19.19 16.44
C ASN A 53 -11.99 -19.17 17.89
N MET A 54 -11.02 -18.31 18.21
CA MET A 54 -10.42 -18.26 19.55
C MET A 54 -11.21 -17.46 20.59
N CYS A 55 -12.32 -16.81 20.19
CA CYS A 55 -13.16 -16.02 21.10
C CYS A 55 -14.41 -16.82 21.47
N SER A 56 -14.59 -17.10 22.78
CA SER A 56 -15.78 -17.79 23.31
C SER A 56 -17.00 -16.88 23.51
N VAL A 57 -16.87 -15.59 23.22
CA VAL A 57 -17.94 -14.59 23.31
C VAL A 57 -18.29 -14.16 21.89
N PRO A 58 -19.57 -14.13 21.49
CA PRO A 58 -19.97 -13.61 20.19
C PRO A 58 -19.52 -12.14 20.09
N ILE A 59 -18.63 -11.87 19.13
CA ILE A 59 -18.02 -10.54 18.91
C ILE A 59 -19.09 -9.49 18.58
N ILE A 60 -20.24 -9.96 18.08
CA ILE A 60 -21.44 -9.16 17.84
C ILE A 60 -22.52 -9.68 18.81
N PRO A 61 -22.91 -8.88 19.83
CA PRO A 61 -23.89 -9.31 20.83
C PRO A 61 -25.27 -9.62 20.25
N ASP A 62 -25.64 -8.96 19.15
CA ASP A 62 -26.92 -9.09 18.46
C ASP A 62 -26.73 -9.16 16.94
N ASP A 63 -27.15 -10.28 16.34
CA ASP A 63 -27.16 -10.53 14.88
C ASP A 63 -28.24 -9.69 14.13
N ASN A 64 -28.64 -8.56 14.72
CA ASN A 64 -29.64 -7.67 14.17
C ASN A 64 -29.08 -6.92 12.95
N ILE A 65 -29.86 -6.88 11.87
CA ILE A 65 -29.53 -6.17 10.62
C ILE A 65 -29.16 -4.71 10.91
N ILE A 66 -29.80 -4.08 11.91
CA ILE A 66 -29.53 -2.69 12.31
C ILE A 66 -28.09 -2.54 12.85
N THR A 67 -27.63 -3.48 13.69
CA THR A 67 -26.28 -3.48 14.27
C THR A 67 -25.23 -3.66 13.18
N ILE A 68 -25.47 -4.56 12.24
CA ILE A 68 -24.58 -4.83 11.10
C ILE A 68 -24.45 -3.59 10.20
N LEU A 69 -25.59 -2.97 9.87
CA LEU A 69 -25.62 -1.77 9.03
C LEU A 69 -24.89 -0.60 9.74
N LEU A 70 -25.08 -0.45 11.05
CA LEU A 70 -24.36 0.54 11.85
C LEU A 70 -22.85 0.29 11.83
N LEU A 71 -22.38 -0.95 12.02
CA LEU A 71 -20.96 -1.31 11.94
C LEU A 71 -20.36 -0.98 10.56
N ILE A 72 -21.06 -1.33 9.47
CA ILE A 72 -20.61 -1.04 8.10
C ILE A 72 -20.52 0.47 7.87
N ILE A 73 -21.52 1.24 8.30
CA ILE A 73 -21.51 2.71 8.18
C ILE A 73 -20.37 3.30 8.99
N THR A 74 -20.16 2.88 10.25
CA THR A 74 -19.09 3.41 11.10
C THR A 74 -17.71 3.13 10.53
N LEU A 75 -17.47 1.91 10.02
CA LEU A 75 -16.21 1.55 9.36
C LEU A 75 -16.00 2.37 8.08
N THR A 76 -17.04 2.49 7.24
CA THR A 76 -16.97 3.27 6.01
C THR A 76 -16.75 4.76 6.30
N ALA A 77 -17.43 5.32 7.30
CA ALA A 77 -17.22 6.69 7.75
C ALA A 77 -15.79 6.92 8.27
N GLY A 78 -15.23 5.96 9.01
CA GLY A 78 -13.82 5.97 9.43
C GLY A 78 -12.86 6.02 8.24
N THR A 79 -13.08 5.20 7.20
CA THR A 79 -12.25 5.26 5.98
C THR A 79 -12.35 6.59 5.25
N GLY A 80 -13.54 7.20 5.20
CA GLY A 80 -13.75 8.53 4.63
C GLY A 80 -13.02 9.63 5.42
N LEU A 81 -13.02 9.53 6.75
CA LEU A 81 -12.27 10.44 7.62
C LEU A 81 -10.77 10.33 7.36
N ILE A 82 -10.22 9.11 7.28
CA ILE A 82 -8.79 8.88 6.99
C ILE A 82 -8.42 9.44 5.62
N MET A 83 -9.25 9.21 4.60
CA MET A 83 -9.05 9.79 3.26
C MET A 83 -8.99 11.32 3.32
N TRP A 84 -9.97 11.95 3.98
CA TRP A 84 -10.03 13.40 4.13
C TRP A 84 -8.80 13.95 4.87
N MET A 85 -8.34 13.27 5.94
CA MET A 85 -7.10 13.63 6.62
C MET A 85 -5.88 13.53 5.69
N GLY A 86 -5.80 12.50 4.85
CA GLY A 86 -4.70 12.34 3.89
C GLY A 86 -4.66 13.47 2.87
N GLU A 87 -5.82 13.94 2.41
CA GLU A 87 -5.92 15.09 1.51
C GLU A 87 -5.50 16.39 2.20
N LEU A 88 -5.96 16.63 3.43
CA LEU A 88 -5.54 17.79 4.22
C LEU A 88 -4.03 17.84 4.47
N VAL A 89 -3.40 16.69 4.70
CA VAL A 89 -1.93 16.61 4.87
C VAL A 89 -1.23 16.98 3.56
N THR A 90 -1.77 16.52 2.42
CA THR A 90 -1.24 16.83 1.09
C THR A 90 -1.36 18.32 0.77
N GLU A 91 -2.51 18.93 1.07
CA GLU A 91 -2.74 20.38 0.87
C GLU A 91 -1.80 21.25 1.73
N LYS A 92 -1.45 20.80 2.94
CA LYS A 92 -0.52 21.49 3.83
C LYS A 92 0.96 21.28 3.49
N GLY A 93 1.27 20.57 2.39
CA GLY A 93 2.56 20.63 1.70
C GLY A 93 3.62 19.63 2.16
N VAL A 94 3.32 18.70 3.06
CA VAL A 94 4.28 17.66 3.48
C VAL A 94 4.10 16.43 2.58
N GLY A 95 4.61 16.46 1.35
CA GLY A 95 4.62 15.29 0.46
C GLY A 95 3.23 14.73 0.11
N ASN A 96 3.13 13.42 -0.09
CA ASN A 96 1.86 12.72 -0.37
C ASN A 96 1.23 12.22 0.93
N GLY A 97 0.12 12.83 1.35
CA GLY A 97 -0.50 12.58 2.65
C GLY A 97 -0.98 11.14 2.83
N MET A 98 -1.46 10.48 1.78
CA MET A 98 -1.86 9.06 1.87
C MET A 98 -0.67 8.15 2.17
N SER A 99 0.49 8.41 1.56
CA SER A 99 1.72 7.64 1.84
C SER A 99 2.24 7.88 3.26
N LEU A 100 2.12 9.10 3.79
CA LEU A 100 2.53 9.42 5.16
C LEU A 100 1.63 8.77 6.21
N LEU A 101 0.33 8.66 5.95
CA LEU A 101 -0.59 7.94 6.84
C LEU A 101 -0.24 6.45 6.91
N ILE A 102 0.02 5.82 5.76
CA ILE A 102 0.47 4.42 5.70
C ILE A 102 1.80 4.25 6.45
N PHE A 103 2.77 5.14 6.21
CA PHE A 103 4.05 5.14 6.92
C PHE A 103 3.86 5.23 8.44
N THR A 104 3.01 6.15 8.90
CA THR A 104 2.74 6.33 10.34
C THR A 104 2.10 5.09 10.95
N SER A 105 1.16 4.46 10.24
CA SER A 105 0.52 3.20 10.68
C SER A 105 1.54 2.06 10.81
N ILE A 106 2.43 1.90 9.83
CA ILE A 106 3.47 0.88 9.85
C ILE A 106 4.44 1.14 11.01
N VAL A 107 4.93 2.37 11.17
CA VAL A 107 5.87 2.72 12.25
C VAL A 107 5.24 2.56 13.63
N ALA A 108 3.95 2.89 13.79
CA ALA A 108 3.23 2.69 15.05
C ALA A 108 3.14 1.21 15.48
N SER A 109 3.21 0.28 14.51
CA SER A 109 3.18 -1.17 14.78
C SER A 109 4.55 -1.75 15.15
N PHE A 110 5.64 -1.04 14.90
CA PHE A 110 7.00 -1.55 15.16
C PHE A 110 7.28 -1.79 16.65
N PRO A 111 6.95 -0.86 17.59
CA PRO A 111 7.25 -1.07 19.00
C PRO A 111 6.51 -2.28 19.59
N SER A 112 5.26 -2.50 19.21
CA SER A 112 4.48 -3.65 19.69
C SER A 112 5.02 -4.97 19.14
N ALA A 113 5.38 -5.01 17.85
CA ALA A 113 6.00 -6.18 17.24
C ALA A 113 7.35 -6.53 17.88
N LEU A 114 8.20 -5.53 18.11
CA LEU A 114 9.48 -5.71 18.79
C LEU A 114 9.32 -6.18 20.25
N GLY A 115 8.33 -5.64 20.96
CA GLY A 115 7.98 -6.09 22.31
C GLY A 115 7.52 -7.56 22.36
N ALA A 116 6.73 -8.00 21.38
CA ALA A 116 6.30 -9.39 21.27
C ALA A 116 7.45 -10.37 21.00
N ILE A 117 8.44 -9.97 20.20
CA ILE A 117 9.64 -10.78 19.95
C ILE A 117 10.47 -10.92 21.23
N LEU A 118 10.60 -9.83 21.99
CA LEU A 118 11.36 -9.84 23.22
C LEU A 118 10.77 -10.82 24.26
N THR A 119 9.45 -10.85 24.40
CA THR A 119 8.76 -11.74 25.34
C THR A 119 8.72 -13.19 24.88
N ALA A 120 8.65 -13.45 23.57
CA ALA A 120 8.52 -14.80 23.03
C ALA A 120 9.85 -15.53 22.80
N GLN A 121 10.90 -14.82 22.38
CA GLN A 121 12.14 -15.41 21.84
C GLN A 121 13.40 -14.96 22.60
N GLY A 122 13.28 -14.01 23.53
CA GLY A 122 14.38 -13.53 24.38
C GLY A 122 15.28 -12.48 23.73
N TRP A 123 16.27 -12.00 24.51
CA TRP A 123 17.09 -10.83 24.16
C TRP A 123 18.04 -11.06 22.97
N THR A 124 18.47 -12.30 22.73
CA THR A 124 19.40 -12.66 21.66
C THR A 124 18.78 -12.48 20.27
N ILE A 125 17.56 -12.98 20.08
CA ILE A 125 16.83 -12.90 18.81
C ILE A 125 16.35 -11.46 18.59
N PHE A 126 15.94 -10.76 19.65
CA PHE A 126 15.61 -9.35 19.61
C PHE A 126 16.76 -8.48 19.05
N LEU A 127 17.98 -8.65 19.59
CA LEU A 127 19.15 -7.94 19.08
C LEU A 127 19.49 -8.31 17.63
N GLY A 128 19.33 -9.58 17.25
CA GLY A 128 19.52 -10.04 15.88
C GLY A 128 18.57 -9.37 14.88
N VAL A 129 17.28 -9.27 15.23
CA VAL A 129 16.26 -8.62 14.40
C VAL A 129 16.56 -7.13 14.23
N ILE A 130 16.95 -6.43 15.31
CA ILE A 130 17.34 -5.02 15.24
C ILE A 130 18.56 -4.83 14.34
N ALA A 131 19.58 -5.68 14.47
CA ALA A 131 20.78 -5.60 13.65
C ALA A 131 20.45 -5.78 12.15
N ILE A 132 19.65 -6.78 11.81
CA ILE A 132 19.19 -7.02 10.43
C ILE A 132 18.36 -5.84 9.92
N GLY A 133 17.47 -5.29 10.76
CA GLY A 133 16.68 -4.12 10.42
C GLY A 133 17.55 -2.91 10.06
N ILE A 134 18.56 -2.60 10.88
CA ILE A 134 19.50 -1.49 10.62
C ILE A 134 20.27 -1.72 9.32
N VAL A 135 20.79 -2.93 9.09
CA VAL A 135 21.52 -3.28 7.86
C VAL A 135 20.61 -3.12 6.63
N THR A 136 19.36 -3.55 6.73
CA THR A 136 18.38 -3.44 5.64
C THR A 136 18.07 -1.99 5.33
N VAL A 137 17.84 -1.15 6.35
CA VAL A 137 17.64 0.30 6.18
C VAL A 137 18.86 0.96 5.54
N ALA A 138 20.07 0.61 5.99
CA ALA A 138 21.30 1.13 5.43
C ALA A 138 21.46 0.75 3.94
N LEU A 139 21.16 -0.50 3.57
CA LEU A 139 21.17 -0.96 2.17
C LEU A 139 20.13 -0.21 1.33
N VAL A 140 18.91 -0.04 1.83
CA VAL A 140 17.86 0.70 1.12
C VAL A 140 18.29 2.15 0.90
N ILE A 141 18.84 2.82 1.91
CA ILE A 141 19.34 4.20 1.78
C ILE A 141 20.49 4.27 0.76
N PHE A 142 21.41 3.32 0.78
CA PHE A 142 22.53 3.26 -0.17
C PHE A 142 22.05 3.13 -1.62
N VAL A 143 21.08 2.24 -1.87
CA VAL A 143 20.49 2.04 -3.20
C VAL A 143 19.68 3.27 -3.62
N GLU A 144 18.91 3.87 -2.72
CA GLU A 144 18.08 5.05 -3.03
C GLU A 144 18.93 6.30 -3.33
N GLN A 145 20.09 6.44 -2.68
CA GLN A 145 21.04 7.52 -2.98
C GLN A 145 21.86 7.28 -4.26
N SER A 146 21.80 6.07 -4.82
CA SER A 146 22.51 5.74 -6.05
C SER A 146 21.87 6.43 -7.25
N GLN A 147 22.65 7.28 -7.92
CA GLN A 147 22.23 8.02 -9.10
C GLN A 147 23.29 7.94 -10.19
N ARG A 148 22.84 7.74 -11.43
CA ARG A 148 23.67 7.81 -12.62
C ARG A 148 23.72 9.26 -13.09
N ARG A 149 24.91 9.84 -13.15
CA ARG A 149 25.13 11.21 -13.65
C ARG A 149 25.36 11.16 -15.16
N VAL A 150 24.43 11.68 -15.96
CA VAL A 150 24.58 11.79 -17.41
C VAL A 150 25.00 13.22 -17.75
N PRO A 151 26.20 13.46 -18.32
CA PRO A 151 26.67 14.81 -18.64
C PRO A 151 25.85 15.40 -19.80
N VAL A 152 25.40 16.64 -19.64
CA VAL A 152 24.70 17.41 -20.65
C VAL A 152 25.39 18.75 -20.84
N GLN A 153 25.61 19.12 -22.09
CA GLN A 153 26.18 20.41 -22.44
C GLN A 153 25.05 21.36 -22.80
N TYR A 154 24.86 22.41 -21.99
CA TYR A 154 23.97 23.50 -22.39
C TYR A 154 24.56 24.24 -23.59
N ALA A 155 23.67 24.75 -24.45
CA ALA A 155 24.06 25.49 -25.65
C ALA A 155 25.01 26.64 -25.29
N LYS A 156 26.19 26.64 -25.91
CA LYS A 156 27.21 27.66 -25.70
C LYS A 156 26.84 28.90 -26.51
N ARG A 157 26.95 30.09 -25.91
CA ARG A 157 26.84 31.35 -26.67
C ARG A 157 28.20 31.70 -27.24
N MET A 158 28.28 31.83 -28.55
CA MET A 158 29.50 32.26 -29.23
C MET A 158 29.57 33.79 -29.18
N VAL A 159 30.64 34.34 -28.59
CA VAL A 159 30.90 35.80 -28.58
C VAL A 159 32.21 36.02 -29.33
N GLY A 160 32.12 36.54 -30.56
CA GLY A 160 33.27 36.64 -31.47
C GLY A 160 33.79 35.25 -31.90
N ARG A 161 35.11 35.02 -31.83
CA ARG A 161 35.77 33.72 -32.14
C ARG A 161 35.89 32.79 -30.92
N ARG A 162 35.44 33.20 -29.74
CA ARG A 162 35.54 32.40 -28.51
C ARG A 162 34.16 31.93 -28.06
N THR A 163 34.02 30.62 -27.89
CA THR A 163 32.89 30.05 -27.15
C THR A 163 33.08 30.36 -25.68
N VAL A 164 32.23 31.22 -25.12
CA VAL A 164 32.22 31.59 -23.70
C VAL A 164 30.93 31.03 -23.09
N GLY A 165 31.07 30.33 -21.96
CA GLY A 165 29.95 29.64 -21.35
C GLY A 165 29.78 28.23 -21.92
N GLY A 166 29.75 27.27 -21.01
CA GLY A 166 29.76 25.84 -21.28
C GLY A 166 30.18 25.09 -20.03
N THR A 167 29.55 25.39 -18.90
CA THR A 167 29.72 24.57 -17.71
C THR A 167 29.12 23.21 -18.00
N ASN A 168 29.91 22.15 -17.85
CA ASN A 168 29.39 20.78 -17.90
C ASN A 168 28.42 20.61 -16.72
N THR A 169 27.12 20.55 -17.00
CA THR A 169 26.12 20.10 -16.05
C THR A 169 25.89 18.61 -16.26
N TYR A 170 25.41 17.91 -15.24
CA TYR A 170 24.87 16.57 -15.39
C TYR A 170 23.41 16.56 -14.96
N ILE A 171 22.60 15.74 -15.64
CA ILE A 171 21.27 15.41 -15.18
C ILE A 171 21.40 14.14 -14.33
N PRO A 172 21.04 14.17 -13.03
CA PRO A 172 21.02 12.97 -12.21
C PRO A 172 19.80 12.12 -12.58
N ILE A 173 20.05 10.85 -12.90
CA ILE A 173 19.01 9.83 -13.10
C ILE A 173 19.13 8.86 -11.92
N LYS A 174 18.15 8.88 -11.01
CA LYS A 174 18.10 7.93 -9.89
C LYS A 174 17.88 6.50 -10.40
N VAL A 175 18.41 5.51 -9.68
CA VAL A 175 18.19 4.10 -10.00
C VAL A 175 16.72 3.71 -9.82
N ASN A 176 16.07 4.21 -8.77
CA ASN A 176 14.63 4.08 -8.56
C ASN A 176 13.96 5.44 -8.70
N MET A 177 13.09 5.61 -9.69
CA MET A 177 12.29 6.84 -9.86
C MET A 177 10.92 6.75 -9.19
N ALA A 178 10.45 5.54 -8.89
CA ALA A 178 9.09 5.28 -8.43
C ALA A 178 8.96 5.27 -6.89
N GLY A 179 10.08 5.29 -6.16
CA GLY A 179 10.10 5.37 -4.70
C GLY A 179 9.35 4.19 -4.07
N VAL A 180 8.39 4.49 -3.20
CA VAL A 180 7.60 3.51 -2.42
C VAL A 180 6.30 3.07 -3.15
N ILE A 181 5.92 3.77 -4.23
CA ILE A 181 4.65 3.55 -4.92
C ILE A 181 4.52 2.11 -5.47
N PRO A 182 5.54 1.50 -6.12
CA PRO A 182 5.46 0.13 -6.62
C PRO A 182 5.15 -0.91 -5.55
N VAL A 183 5.78 -0.78 -4.38
CA VAL A 183 5.59 -1.70 -3.25
C VAL A 183 4.14 -1.67 -2.74
N ILE A 184 3.56 -0.47 -2.68
CA ILE A 184 2.15 -0.29 -2.29
C ILE A 184 1.21 -0.91 -3.32
N PHE A 185 1.46 -0.69 -4.61
CA PHE A 185 0.64 -1.30 -5.67
C PHE A 185 0.76 -2.83 -5.69
N ALA A 186 1.97 -3.37 -5.50
CA ALA A 186 2.17 -4.81 -5.39
C ALA A 186 1.38 -5.41 -4.22
N SER A 187 1.45 -4.79 -3.03
CA SER A 187 0.71 -5.26 -1.85
C SER A 187 -0.81 -5.16 -2.02
N SER A 188 -1.33 -4.07 -2.59
CA SER A 188 -2.77 -3.90 -2.79
C SER A 188 -3.32 -4.83 -3.87
N MET A 189 -2.54 -5.12 -4.92
CA MET A 189 -2.95 -6.08 -5.95
C MET A 189 -2.93 -7.53 -5.43
N LEU A 190 -1.99 -7.91 -4.56
CA LEU A 190 -2.02 -9.22 -3.89
C LEU A 190 -3.13 -9.33 -2.83
N TYR A 191 -3.58 -8.21 -2.28
CA TYR A 191 -4.69 -8.19 -1.32
C TYR A 191 -6.06 -8.44 -1.99
N LEU A 192 -6.26 -8.06 -3.26
CA LEU A 192 -7.54 -8.25 -3.94
C LEU A 192 -7.99 -9.73 -4.06
N PRO A 193 -7.14 -10.68 -4.50
CA PRO A 193 -7.48 -12.10 -4.50
C PRO A 193 -7.79 -12.63 -3.10
N SER A 194 -7.04 -12.18 -2.09
CA SER A 194 -7.29 -12.54 -0.69
C SER A 194 -8.67 -12.10 -0.23
N LEU A 195 -9.07 -10.87 -0.56
CA LEU A 195 -10.39 -10.33 -0.25
C LEU A 195 -11.52 -11.13 -0.92
N LEU A 196 -11.35 -11.51 -2.18
CA LEU A 196 -12.33 -12.34 -2.91
C LEU A 196 -12.42 -13.76 -2.37
N ALA A 197 -11.27 -14.35 -1.99
CA ALA A 197 -11.22 -15.65 -1.35
C ALA A 197 -11.98 -15.62 -0.01
N GLN A 198 -11.78 -14.58 0.81
CA GLN A 198 -12.49 -14.37 2.08
C GLN A 198 -14.01 -14.19 1.90
N PHE A 199 -14.46 -13.54 0.83
CA PHE A 199 -15.90 -13.41 0.57
C PHE A 199 -16.56 -14.75 0.20
N ASN A 200 -15.80 -15.68 -0.39
CA ASN A 200 -16.31 -16.95 -0.88
C ASN A 200 -15.96 -18.15 0.01
N THR A 201 -15.50 -17.91 1.25
CA THR A 201 -15.40 -18.95 2.28
C THR A 201 -16.78 -19.19 2.89
N PRO A 202 -17.39 -20.38 2.72
CA PRO A 202 -18.72 -20.65 3.25
C PRO A 202 -18.75 -20.66 4.79
N SER A 203 -19.72 -19.98 5.38
CA SER A 203 -19.95 -19.94 6.83
C SER A 203 -20.48 -21.25 7.42
N ASP A 204 -20.90 -22.19 6.56
CA ASP A 204 -21.57 -23.47 6.93
C ASP A 204 -20.59 -24.64 7.14
N GLY A 205 -19.27 -24.42 7.08
CA GLY A 205 -18.29 -25.49 7.24
C GLY A 205 -18.22 -26.45 6.04
N SER A 206 -18.87 -26.12 4.92
CA SER A 206 -18.66 -26.82 3.64
C SER A 206 -17.28 -26.48 3.06
N ALA A 207 -16.69 -27.46 2.36
CA ALA A 207 -15.37 -27.29 1.77
C ALA A 207 -15.36 -26.05 0.86
N PRO A 208 -14.45 -25.08 1.08
CA PRO A 208 -14.32 -23.94 0.19
C PRO A 208 -14.01 -24.44 -1.22
N PRO A 209 -14.44 -23.72 -2.28
CA PRO A 209 -14.04 -24.05 -3.64
C PRO A 209 -12.51 -24.21 -3.74
N GLU A 210 -12.03 -25.18 -4.52
CA GLU A 210 -10.60 -25.50 -4.59
C GLU A 210 -9.71 -24.29 -4.94
N TRP A 211 -10.26 -23.34 -5.72
CA TRP A 211 -9.56 -22.09 -6.05
C TRP A 211 -9.38 -21.17 -4.83
N VAL A 212 -10.32 -21.15 -3.88
CA VAL A 212 -10.22 -20.36 -2.63
C VAL A 212 -9.14 -20.96 -1.72
N VAL A 213 -9.10 -22.28 -1.62
CA VAL A 213 -8.07 -23.00 -0.85
C VAL A 213 -6.70 -22.79 -1.48
N TRP A 214 -6.59 -22.82 -2.81
CA TRP A 214 -5.36 -22.52 -3.52
C TRP A 214 -4.90 -21.08 -3.25
N ILE A 215 -5.78 -20.08 -3.36
CA ILE A 215 -5.43 -18.68 -3.04
C ILE A 215 -4.99 -18.54 -1.58
N ASN A 216 -5.69 -19.13 -0.63
CA ASN A 216 -5.31 -19.04 0.78
C ASN A 216 -3.97 -19.73 1.09
N ASN A 217 -3.66 -20.83 0.40
CA ASN A 217 -2.41 -21.55 0.64
C ASN A 217 -1.21 -20.88 -0.03
N TYR A 218 -1.39 -20.32 -1.23
CA TYR A 218 -0.28 -19.84 -2.07
C TYR A 218 -0.14 -18.32 -2.13
N LEU A 219 -1.22 -17.56 -1.87
CA LEU A 219 -1.29 -16.11 -2.10
C LEU A 219 -1.59 -15.28 -0.84
N THR A 220 -1.96 -15.89 0.29
CA THR A 220 -2.22 -15.13 1.54
C THR A 220 -1.21 -15.42 2.65
N SER A 221 -0.63 -16.62 2.68
CA SER A 221 0.37 -16.99 3.70
C SER A 221 1.77 -16.52 3.27
N GLY A 222 2.33 -15.55 4.00
CA GLY A 222 3.66 -14.98 3.74
C GLY A 222 4.82 -15.96 3.85
N ASP A 223 4.57 -17.17 4.34
CA ASP A 223 5.57 -18.23 4.53
C ASP A 223 5.84 -19.04 3.26
N HIS A 224 4.92 -19.03 2.27
CA HIS A 224 5.09 -19.84 1.08
C HIS A 224 6.09 -19.18 0.10
N PRO A 225 7.12 -19.90 -0.41
CA PRO A 225 8.11 -19.33 -1.33
C PRO A 225 7.50 -18.74 -2.61
N LEU A 226 6.37 -19.30 -3.05
CA LEU A 226 5.62 -18.78 -4.21
C LEU A 226 5.07 -17.38 -3.95
N TYR A 227 4.53 -17.10 -2.76
CA TYR A 227 4.07 -15.76 -2.39
C TYR A 227 5.22 -14.76 -2.46
N MET A 228 6.38 -15.10 -1.89
CA MET A 228 7.56 -14.24 -1.92
C MET A 228 8.05 -14.00 -3.35
N ALA A 229 8.09 -15.03 -4.20
CA ALA A 229 8.51 -14.91 -5.59
C ALA A 229 7.56 -14.02 -6.41
N VAL A 230 6.24 -14.20 -6.26
CA VAL A 230 5.24 -13.38 -6.94
C VAL A 230 5.28 -11.94 -6.43
N TYR A 231 5.38 -11.73 -5.11
CA TYR A 231 5.49 -10.40 -4.53
C TYR A 231 6.74 -9.66 -5.01
N PHE A 232 7.89 -10.34 -5.01
CA PHE A 232 9.14 -9.80 -5.54
C PHE A 232 9.01 -9.43 -7.04
N LEU A 233 8.46 -10.33 -7.86
CA LEU A 233 8.28 -10.08 -9.29
C LEU A 233 7.35 -8.89 -9.53
N MET A 234 6.26 -8.78 -8.77
CA MET A 234 5.35 -7.64 -8.86
C MET A 234 6.03 -6.33 -8.45
N ILE A 235 6.83 -6.31 -7.38
CA ILE A 235 7.60 -5.12 -6.99
C ILE A 235 8.57 -4.70 -8.10
N VAL A 236 9.23 -5.65 -8.76
CA VAL A 236 10.17 -5.35 -9.87
C VAL A 236 9.45 -4.90 -11.13
N PHE A 237 8.23 -5.38 -11.36
CA PHE A 237 7.42 -5.03 -12.52
C PHE A 237 6.83 -3.61 -12.44
N PHE A 238 6.40 -3.18 -11.24
CA PHE A 238 5.81 -1.86 -10.99
C PHE A 238 6.87 -0.76 -10.82
#